data_AF-A0A382LTB7-F1
#
_entry.id   AF-A0A382LTB7-F1
#
_cell.length_a   1.000
_cell.length_b   1.000
_cell.length_c   1.000
_cell.angle_alpha   90.00
_cell.angle_beta   90.00
_cell.angle_gamma   90.00
#
_symmetry.space_group_name_H-M   'P 1'
#
loop_
_entity.id
_entity.type
_entity.pdbx_description
1 polymer ?
#
loop_
_entity_poly.entity_id
_entity_poly.type
_entity_poly.pdbx_seq_one_letter_code
_entity_poly.pdbx_strand_id
1 'polypeptide(L)'
;MPLTVSNNSAVAAASHYLGKNQQALQLSIKKLASGSRLIGNPDPGTLSVAMRLNASVTRLVGAKNNVQNGMSFVEVQDGMLNTAGRIVGRMAELKGMATQDPMKSAQDIASYNNEFTDLQIQLFQLSQQTFNGASLFAQFTTTSGSTPTVFRGTAQQDNTISIFTSSNGSAGTKISIHRSSLLSALTINTALAGTNAGNVTQAGFTGANNSGATNATTSADVTFASATTTGVLTLNQVSMGVFEQALSNVAFLRAQGGGSMSRLSFSADSL
;
A
#
# COMPACT_ATOMS: atom_id res chain seq x y z
N MET A 1 30.13 74.89 -52.34
CA MET A 1 28.80 74.30 -52.12
C MET A 1 28.99 72.98 -51.38
N PRO A 2 28.46 72.81 -50.17
CA PRO A 2 28.53 71.53 -49.48
C PRO A 2 27.59 70.53 -50.18
N LEU A 3 28.06 69.29 -50.41
CA LEU A 3 27.19 68.21 -50.86
C LEU A 3 26.13 67.95 -49.77
N THR A 4 24.92 68.46 -49.97
CA THR A 4 23.75 68.09 -49.17
C THR A 4 23.28 66.71 -49.62
N VAL A 5 23.79 65.68 -48.93
CA VAL A 5 23.36 64.29 -49.14
C VAL A 5 22.02 64.10 -48.43
N SER A 6 20.92 64.27 -49.17
CA SER A 6 19.52 64.11 -48.69
C SER A 6 19.23 62.73 -48.09
N ASN A 7 20.03 61.70 -48.43
CA ASN A 7 19.95 60.37 -47.84
C ASN A 7 21.35 59.90 -47.40
N ASN A 8 21.72 60.18 -46.16
CA ASN A 8 23.00 59.74 -45.61
C ASN A 8 22.93 58.25 -45.21
N SER A 9 23.24 57.38 -46.18
CA SER A 9 23.23 55.92 -46.01
C SER A 9 24.17 55.42 -44.92
N ALA A 10 25.29 56.12 -44.66
CA ALA A 10 26.21 55.80 -43.58
C ALA A 10 25.59 56.05 -42.20
N VAL A 11 24.85 57.16 -42.04
CA VAL A 11 24.11 57.46 -40.80
C VAL A 11 22.93 56.50 -40.62
N ALA A 12 22.21 56.15 -41.70
CA ALA A 12 21.14 55.16 -41.66
C ALA A 12 21.66 53.76 -41.24
N ALA A 13 22.80 53.33 -41.79
CA ALA A 13 23.46 52.08 -41.40
C ALA A 13 23.93 52.10 -39.94
N ALA A 14 24.59 53.17 -39.51
CA ALA A 14 25.02 53.33 -38.11
C ALA A 14 23.83 53.30 -37.13
N SER A 15 22.72 53.97 -37.47
CA SER A 15 21.49 53.98 -36.67
C SER A 15 20.83 52.60 -36.60
N HIS A 16 20.84 51.84 -37.71
CA HIS A 16 20.33 50.47 -37.74
C HIS A 16 21.15 49.52 -36.82
N TYR A 17 22.48 49.55 -36.90
CA TYR A 17 23.34 48.74 -36.02
C TYR A 17 23.23 49.16 -34.55
N LEU A 18 23.11 50.46 -34.26
CA LEU A 18 22.87 50.95 -32.90
C LEU A 18 21.54 50.43 -32.34
N GLY A 19 20.47 50.48 -33.14
CA GLY A 19 19.16 49.92 -32.76
C GLY A 19 19.21 48.42 -32.47
N LYS A 20 19.92 47.65 -33.32
CA LYS A 20 20.13 46.21 -33.13
C LYS A 20 20.91 45.91 -31.84
N ASN A 21 21.96 46.69 -31.55
CA ASN A 21 22.75 46.54 -30.33
C ASN A 21 21.94 46.90 -29.08
N GLN A 22 21.12 47.95 -29.13
CA GLN A 22 20.24 48.33 -28.02
C GLN A 22 19.21 47.22 -27.72
N GLN A 23 18.62 46.61 -28.75
CA GLN A 23 17.71 45.47 -28.59
C GLN A 23 18.42 44.24 -27.99
N ALA A 24 19.63 43.93 -28.46
CA ALA A 24 20.43 42.82 -27.94
C ALA A 24 20.85 43.04 -26.47
N LEU A 25 21.20 44.28 -26.11
CA LEU A 25 21.49 44.68 -24.73
C LEU A 25 20.27 44.54 -23.84
N GLN A 26 19.11 45.06 -24.26
CA GLN A 26 17.85 44.92 -23.53
C GLN A 26 17.47 43.46 -23.31
N LEU A 27 17.65 42.60 -24.32
CA LEU A 27 17.41 41.17 -24.18
C LEU A 27 18.37 40.53 -23.17
N SER A 28 19.66 40.90 -23.21
CA SER A 28 20.65 40.42 -22.25
C SER A 28 20.32 40.83 -20.81
N ILE A 29 19.88 42.08 -20.62
CA ILE A 29 19.42 42.59 -19.32
C ILE A 29 18.20 41.79 -18.83
N LYS A 30 17.22 41.53 -19.70
CA LYS A 30 16.04 40.71 -19.33
C LYS A 30 16.44 39.28 -18.93
N LYS A 31 17.38 38.67 -19.66
CA LYS A 31 17.91 37.32 -19.35
C LYS A 31 18.64 37.28 -18.02
N LEU A 32 19.47 38.29 -17.75
CA LEU A 32 20.15 38.43 -16.47
C LEU A 32 19.14 38.63 -15.32
N ALA A 33 18.13 39.48 -15.53
CA ALA A 33 17.12 39.76 -14.52
C ALA A 33 16.23 38.57 -14.16
N SER A 34 15.89 37.70 -15.12
CA SER A 34 15.10 36.49 -14.82
C SER A 34 15.93 35.27 -14.47
N GLY A 35 17.24 35.28 -14.76
CA GLY A 35 18.11 34.11 -14.66
C GLY A 35 17.84 33.02 -15.71
N SER A 36 16.89 33.22 -16.64
CA SER A 36 16.56 32.26 -17.71
C SER A 36 17.14 32.68 -19.05
N ARG A 37 17.77 31.73 -19.76
CA ARG A 37 18.23 31.92 -21.14
C ARG A 37 17.07 32.10 -22.11
N LEU A 38 15.90 31.55 -21.80
CA LEU A 38 14.70 31.53 -22.63
C LEU A 38 13.79 32.70 -22.23
N ILE A 39 13.92 33.83 -22.92
CA ILE A 39 13.09 35.04 -22.74
C ILE A 39 12.73 35.62 -24.11
N GLY A 40 11.51 36.15 -24.23
CA GLY A 40 11.05 36.86 -25.43
C GLY A 40 10.47 35.90 -26.46
N ASN A 41 11.00 35.94 -27.69
CA ASN A 41 10.63 35.03 -28.78
C ASN A 41 11.75 33.98 -29.00
N PRO A 42 11.91 32.99 -28.11
CA PRO A 42 12.89 31.92 -28.30
C PRO A 42 12.51 31.05 -29.50
N ASP A 43 13.48 30.32 -30.05
CA ASP A 43 13.21 29.30 -31.05
C ASP A 43 12.16 28.31 -30.50
N PRO A 44 10.99 28.15 -31.17
CA PRO A 44 9.89 27.31 -30.71
C PRO A 44 10.33 25.87 -30.42
N GLY A 45 11.37 25.37 -31.11
CA GLY A 45 11.97 24.06 -30.81
C GLY A 45 12.54 24.02 -29.39
N THR A 46 13.43 24.93 -29.04
CA THR A 46 14.06 24.99 -27.70
C THR A 46 13.05 25.25 -26.58
N LEU A 47 12.04 26.08 -26.83
CA LEU A 47 10.97 26.34 -25.87
C LEU A 47 10.13 25.09 -25.61
N SER A 48 9.78 24.34 -26.66
CA SER A 48 8.98 23.12 -26.54
C SER A 48 9.68 22.05 -25.71
N VAL A 49 11.00 21.89 -25.87
CA VAL A 49 11.81 20.95 -25.08
C VAL A 49 11.84 21.36 -23.61
N ALA A 50 12.06 22.65 -23.32
CA ALA A 50 12.05 23.16 -21.95
C ALA A 50 10.68 22.98 -21.27
N MET A 51 9.58 23.24 -21.98
CA MET A 51 8.22 23.02 -21.48
C MET A 51 7.96 21.53 -21.19
N ARG A 52 8.38 20.63 -22.09
CA ARG A 52 8.26 19.18 -21.87
C ARG A 52 9.07 18.70 -20.68
N LEU A 53 10.28 19.23 -20.49
CA LEU A 53 11.12 18.90 -19.34
C LEU A 53 10.49 19.39 -18.04
N ASN A 54 10.02 20.64 -17.99
CA ASN A 54 9.32 21.18 -16.82
C ASN A 54 8.06 20.37 -16.49
N ALA A 55 7.26 20.02 -17.50
CA ALA A 55 6.10 19.16 -17.30
C ALA A 55 6.49 17.77 -16.76
N SER A 56 7.61 17.22 -17.23
CA SER A 56 8.13 15.93 -16.76
C SER A 56 8.58 16.01 -15.30
N VAL A 57 9.26 17.09 -14.90
CA VAL A 57 9.67 17.35 -13.50
C VAL A 57 8.44 17.46 -12.59
N THR A 58 7.44 18.24 -12.96
CA THR A 58 6.21 18.37 -12.14
C THR A 58 5.50 17.03 -11.97
N ARG A 59 5.45 16.20 -13.01
CA ARG A 59 4.89 14.84 -12.93
C ARG A 59 5.73 13.93 -12.04
N LEU A 60 7.07 14.04 -12.11
CA LEU A 60 7.99 13.27 -11.29
C LEU A 60 7.84 13.59 -9.79
N VAL A 61 7.68 14.87 -9.46
CA VAL A 61 7.37 15.32 -8.09
C VAL A 61 6.05 14.70 -7.60
N GLY A 62 5.02 14.69 -8.45
CA GLY A 62 3.75 14.01 -8.14
C GLY A 62 3.92 12.50 -7.93
N ALA A 63 4.71 11.83 -8.80
CA ALA A 63 5.01 10.41 -8.67
C ALA A 63 5.76 10.10 -7.37
N LYS A 64 6.73 10.93 -6.98
CA LYS A 64 7.47 10.82 -5.70
C LYS A 64 6.53 10.92 -4.50
N ASN A 65 5.62 11.89 -4.49
CA ASN A 65 4.61 12.00 -3.42
C ASN A 65 3.69 10.78 -3.37
N ASN A 66 3.31 10.21 -4.52
CA ASN A 66 2.52 8.98 -4.57
C ASN A 66 3.28 7.77 -4.00
N VAL A 67 4.58 7.65 -4.30
CA VAL A 67 5.43 6.60 -3.72
C VAL A 67 5.55 6.77 -2.21
N GLN A 68 5.75 7.99 -1.71
CA GLN A 68 5.78 8.28 -0.27
C GLN A 68 4.46 7.90 0.42
N ASN A 69 3.32 8.26 -0.17
CA ASN A 69 2.02 7.83 0.34
C ASN A 69 1.87 6.30 0.33
N GLY A 70 2.43 5.63 -0.68
CA GLY A 70 2.52 4.17 -0.73
C GLY A 70 3.35 3.59 0.41
N MET A 71 4.48 4.21 0.75
CA MET A 71 5.29 3.79 1.90
C MET A 71 4.51 3.95 3.20
N SER A 72 3.88 5.11 3.42
CA SER A 72 3.04 5.33 4.61
C SER A 72 1.89 4.33 4.71
N PHE A 73 1.28 3.95 3.58
CA PHE A 73 0.26 2.90 3.55
C PHE A 73 0.81 1.55 4.03
N VAL A 74 1.99 1.14 3.55
CA VAL A 74 2.62 -0.14 3.93
C VAL A 74 3.07 -0.13 5.39
N GLU A 75 3.59 0.99 5.89
CA GLU A 75 3.97 1.16 7.30
C GLU A 75 2.78 1.05 8.24
N VAL A 76 1.67 1.73 7.92
CA VAL A 76 0.44 1.63 8.70
C VAL A 76 -0.11 0.20 8.65
N GLN A 77 -0.08 -0.44 7.47
CA GLN A 77 -0.49 -1.84 7.33
C GLN A 77 0.39 -2.78 8.20
N ASP A 78 1.72 -2.63 8.23
CA ASP A 78 2.60 -3.44 9.08
C ASP A 78 2.34 -3.20 10.57
N GLY A 79 2.10 -1.95 10.97
CA GLY A 79 1.73 -1.61 12.35
C GLY A 79 0.42 -2.27 12.80
N MET A 80 -0.58 -2.29 11.92
CA MET A 80 -1.83 -3.01 12.17
C MET A 80 -1.61 -4.53 12.21
N LEU A 81 -0.78 -5.11 11.32
CA LEU A 81 -0.44 -6.54 11.36
C LEU A 81 0.33 -6.94 12.65
N ASN A 82 1.18 -6.07 13.18
CA ASN A 82 1.82 -6.27 14.48
C ASN A 82 0.78 -6.35 15.60
N THR A 83 -0.21 -5.45 15.57
CA THR A 83 -1.33 -5.47 16.52
C THR A 83 -2.15 -6.75 16.40
N ALA A 84 -2.45 -7.20 15.17
CA ALA A 84 -3.13 -8.47 14.92
C ALA A 84 -2.35 -9.65 15.52
N GLY A 85 -1.03 -9.70 15.34
CA GLY A 85 -0.18 -10.74 15.92
C GLY A 85 -0.20 -10.75 17.45
N ARG A 86 -0.23 -9.57 18.10
CA ARG A 86 -0.37 -9.46 19.57
C ARG A 86 -1.73 -9.96 20.07
N ILE A 87 -2.81 -9.65 19.34
CA ILE A 87 -4.16 -10.16 19.65
C ILE A 87 -4.17 -11.70 19.59
N VAL A 88 -3.64 -12.28 18.51
CA VAL A 88 -3.53 -13.75 18.35
C VAL A 88 -2.65 -14.36 19.44
N GLY A 89 -1.56 -13.70 19.84
CA GLY A 89 -0.72 -14.12 20.96
C GLY A 89 -1.49 -14.16 22.29
N ARG A 90 -2.26 -13.11 22.59
CA ARG A 90 -3.13 -13.05 23.78
C ARG A 90 -4.20 -14.16 23.76
N MET A 91 -4.79 -14.41 22.59
CA MET A 91 -5.74 -15.51 22.40
C MET A 91 -5.11 -16.89 22.69
N ALA A 92 -3.85 -17.09 22.29
CA ALA A 92 -3.10 -18.30 22.62
C ALA A 92 -2.79 -18.41 24.12
N GLU A 93 -2.44 -17.31 24.79
CA GLU A 93 -2.26 -17.26 26.25
C GLU A 93 -3.53 -17.69 26.99
N LEU A 94 -4.69 -17.17 26.59
CA LEU A 94 -5.99 -17.54 27.16
C LEU A 94 -6.25 -19.05 27.02
N LYS A 95 -5.90 -19.63 25.86
CA LYS A 95 -6.00 -21.09 25.65
C LYS A 95 -5.08 -21.86 26.59
N GLY A 96 -3.84 -21.41 26.79
CA GLY A 96 -2.92 -22.02 27.74
C GLY A 96 -3.45 -21.98 29.16
N MET A 97 -3.89 -20.81 29.63
CA MET A 97 -4.44 -20.63 30.98
C MET A 97 -5.73 -21.44 31.21
N ALA A 98 -6.55 -21.62 30.17
CA ALA A 98 -7.78 -22.41 30.26
C ALA A 98 -7.55 -23.94 30.22
N THR A 99 -6.40 -24.41 29.70
CA THR A 99 -6.13 -25.85 29.54
C THR A 99 -5.10 -26.43 30.50
N GLN A 100 -4.21 -25.61 31.05
CA GLN A 100 -3.11 -26.07 31.91
C GLN A 100 -3.51 -26.21 33.38
N ASP A 101 -4.58 -25.54 33.84
CA ASP A 101 -5.00 -25.57 35.24
C ASP A 101 -6.34 -26.31 35.42
N PRO A 102 -6.32 -27.58 35.89
CA PRO A 102 -7.53 -28.36 36.13
C PRO A 102 -8.31 -27.92 37.38
N MET A 103 -7.78 -26.99 38.19
CA MET A 103 -8.46 -26.48 39.40
C MET A 103 -9.30 -25.22 39.14
N LYS A 104 -9.32 -24.70 37.91
CA LYS A 104 -10.13 -23.53 37.56
C LYS A 104 -11.62 -23.82 37.65
N SER A 105 -12.37 -22.84 38.13
CA SER A 105 -13.83 -22.93 38.17
C SER A 105 -14.42 -22.81 36.77
N ALA A 106 -15.64 -23.31 36.59
CA ALA A 106 -16.39 -23.13 35.34
C ALA A 106 -16.61 -21.64 35.01
N GLN A 107 -16.70 -20.79 36.04
CA GLN A 107 -16.86 -19.34 35.94
C GLN A 107 -15.59 -18.65 35.40
N ASP A 108 -14.40 -19.12 35.79
CA ASP A 108 -13.12 -18.59 35.28
C ASP A 108 -12.96 -18.93 33.80
N ILE A 109 -13.28 -20.18 33.43
CA ILE A 109 -13.24 -20.64 32.03
C ILE A 109 -14.25 -19.86 31.18
N ALA A 110 -15.45 -19.58 31.71
CA ALA A 110 -16.44 -18.76 31.02
C ALA A 110 -15.93 -17.32 30.80
N SER A 111 -15.26 -16.73 31.78
CA SER A 111 -14.67 -15.38 31.66
C SER A 111 -13.59 -15.31 30.58
N TYR A 112 -12.72 -16.33 30.48
CA TYR A 112 -11.73 -16.39 29.40
C TYR A 112 -12.35 -16.59 28.01
N ASN A 113 -13.44 -17.35 27.92
CA ASN A 113 -14.17 -17.49 26.65
C ASN A 113 -14.83 -16.18 26.21
N ASN A 114 -15.28 -15.35 27.15
CA ASN A 114 -15.78 -14.00 26.84
C ASN A 114 -14.65 -13.11 26.30
N GLU A 115 -13.49 -13.05 26.97
CA GLU A 115 -12.33 -12.29 26.47
C GLU A 115 -11.90 -12.80 25.08
N PHE A 116 -11.86 -14.12 24.89
CA PHE A 116 -11.53 -14.72 23.60
C PHE A 116 -12.52 -14.36 22.49
N THR A 117 -13.81 -14.25 22.82
CA THR A 117 -14.87 -13.80 21.90
C THR A 117 -14.67 -12.34 21.51
N ASP A 118 -14.39 -11.47 22.49
CA ASP A 118 -14.15 -10.05 22.25
C ASP A 118 -12.90 -9.82 21.38
N LEU A 119 -11.83 -10.60 21.59
CA LEU A 119 -10.63 -10.54 20.78
C LEU A 119 -10.87 -10.97 19.32
N GLN A 120 -11.74 -11.95 19.05
CA GLN A 120 -12.14 -12.32 17.68
C GLN A 120 -12.84 -11.16 16.96
N ILE A 121 -13.70 -10.44 17.68
CA ILE A 121 -14.42 -9.27 17.15
C ILE A 121 -13.44 -8.12 16.91
N GLN A 122 -12.52 -7.88 17.84
CA GLN A 122 -11.49 -6.85 17.68
C GLN A 122 -10.61 -7.14 16.46
N LEU A 123 -10.26 -8.40 16.22
CA LEU A 123 -9.46 -8.82 15.07
C LEU A 123 -10.20 -8.58 13.75
N PHE A 124 -11.51 -8.83 13.71
CA PHE A 124 -12.35 -8.46 12.57
C PHE A 124 -12.45 -6.94 12.40
N GLN A 125 -12.64 -6.17 13.46
CA GLN A 125 -12.66 -4.70 13.37
C GLN A 125 -11.34 -4.12 12.86
N LEU A 126 -10.22 -4.71 13.25
CA LEU A 126 -8.89 -4.34 12.77
C LEU A 126 -8.77 -4.56 11.25
N SER A 127 -9.34 -5.64 10.71
CA SER A 127 -9.33 -5.88 9.26
C SER A 127 -10.14 -4.86 8.46
N GLN A 128 -11.08 -4.15 9.10
CA GLN A 128 -11.90 -3.12 8.46
C GLN A 128 -11.27 -1.72 8.49
N GLN A 129 -10.06 -1.57 9.05
CA GLN A 129 -9.39 -0.27 9.14
C GLN A 129 -8.99 0.28 7.77
N THR A 130 -9.01 1.61 7.65
CA THR A 130 -8.73 2.33 6.39
C THR A 130 -7.63 3.37 6.58
N PHE A 131 -6.91 3.65 5.49
CA PHE A 131 -5.94 4.74 5.40
C PHE A 131 -6.39 5.68 4.28
N ASN A 132 -6.65 6.95 4.63
CA ASN A 132 -7.20 7.95 3.70
C ASN A 132 -8.45 7.46 2.94
N GLY A 133 -9.33 6.72 3.62
CA GLY A 133 -10.56 6.14 3.04
C GLY A 133 -10.36 4.88 2.19
N ALA A 134 -9.12 4.42 1.99
CA ALA A 134 -8.83 3.16 1.32
C ALA A 134 -8.62 2.04 2.35
N SER A 135 -9.23 0.86 2.14
CA SER A 135 -9.02 -0.30 3.01
C SER A 135 -7.55 -0.73 3.03
N LEU A 136 -7.03 -0.97 4.24
CA LEU A 136 -5.68 -1.50 4.47
C LEU A 136 -5.60 -2.99 4.13
N PHE A 137 -6.68 -3.73 4.36
CA PHE A 137 -6.74 -5.18 4.17
C PHE A 137 -7.70 -5.57 3.05
N ALA A 138 -7.43 -6.73 2.46
CA ALA A 138 -8.23 -7.26 1.38
C ALA A 138 -9.19 -8.33 1.87
N GLN A 139 -10.48 -8.15 1.58
CA GLN A 139 -11.47 -9.22 1.64
C GLN A 139 -11.69 -9.85 0.26
N PHE A 140 -11.73 -9.02 -0.79
CA PHE A 140 -12.01 -9.43 -2.17
C PHE A 140 -10.83 -9.17 -3.13
N THR A 141 -10.75 -9.95 -4.20
CA THR A 141 -9.71 -9.81 -5.23
C THR A 141 -9.85 -8.51 -6.02
N THR A 142 -8.75 -8.05 -6.60
CA THR A 142 -8.79 -6.90 -7.53
C THR A 142 -9.53 -7.19 -8.83
N THR A 143 -9.55 -8.45 -9.27
CA THR A 143 -10.01 -8.80 -10.62
C THR A 143 -11.53 -8.88 -10.73
N SER A 144 -12.20 -9.40 -9.69
CA SER A 144 -13.65 -9.63 -9.75
C SER A 144 -14.45 -8.88 -8.69
N GLY A 145 -13.81 -8.23 -7.70
CA GLY A 145 -14.48 -7.43 -6.66
C GLY A 145 -15.42 -8.20 -5.71
N SER A 146 -15.77 -9.44 -6.05
CA SER A 146 -16.71 -10.29 -5.31
C SER A 146 -16.13 -11.66 -4.96
N THR A 147 -14.99 -12.05 -5.57
CA THR A 147 -14.29 -13.28 -5.17
C THR A 147 -13.41 -13.00 -3.95
N PRO A 148 -13.44 -13.84 -2.90
CA PRO A 148 -12.56 -13.69 -1.75
C PRO A 148 -11.09 -13.77 -2.13
N THR A 149 -10.24 -13.00 -1.44
CA THR A 149 -8.80 -13.21 -1.54
C THR A 149 -8.38 -14.49 -0.83
N VAL A 150 -7.30 -15.08 -1.32
CA VAL A 150 -6.70 -16.28 -0.72
C VAL A 150 -5.29 -15.97 -0.25
N PHE A 151 -5.02 -16.21 1.02
CA PHE A 151 -3.69 -16.05 1.58
C PHE A 151 -2.72 -17.05 0.91
N ARG A 152 -1.59 -16.54 0.38
CA ARG A 152 -0.65 -17.30 -0.47
C ARG A 152 -1.28 -17.86 -1.76
N GLY A 153 -2.34 -17.22 -2.25
CA GLY A 153 -2.99 -17.54 -3.52
C GLY A 153 -2.16 -17.16 -4.74
N THR A 154 -2.77 -17.26 -5.93
CA THR A 154 -2.17 -16.79 -7.18
C THR A 154 -2.41 -15.30 -7.40
N ALA A 155 -1.74 -14.69 -8.37
CA ALA A 155 -1.90 -13.26 -8.70
C ALA A 155 -3.36 -12.83 -8.99
N GLN A 156 -4.22 -13.77 -9.42
CA GLN A 156 -5.65 -13.55 -9.70
C GLN A 156 -6.51 -13.56 -8.43
N GLN A 157 -5.98 -14.10 -7.33
CA GLN A 157 -6.60 -14.22 -6.02
C GLN A 157 -6.07 -13.17 -5.03
N ASP A 158 -5.14 -12.33 -5.48
CA ASP A 158 -4.59 -11.23 -4.71
C ASP A 158 -5.40 -9.93 -4.89
N ASN A 159 -5.14 -8.99 -3.99
CA ASN A 159 -5.56 -7.62 -4.14
C ASN A 159 -4.33 -6.71 -4.11
N THR A 160 -4.12 -5.94 -5.17
CA THR A 160 -2.98 -5.04 -5.27
C THR A 160 -3.39 -3.60 -5.56
N ILE A 161 -2.60 -2.65 -5.06
CA ILE A 161 -2.69 -1.24 -5.40
C ILE A 161 -1.48 -0.93 -6.30
N SER A 162 -1.72 -0.30 -7.44
CA SER A 162 -0.64 0.10 -8.36
C SER A 162 -0.30 1.57 -8.18
N ILE A 163 0.98 1.87 -7.99
CA ILE A 163 1.54 3.21 -7.85
C ILE A 163 2.42 3.49 -9.07
N PHE A 164 2.14 4.58 -9.78
CA PHE A 164 2.91 4.99 -10.96
C PHE A 164 4.15 5.77 -10.55
N THR A 165 5.29 5.41 -11.14
CA THR A 165 6.64 5.92 -10.77
C THR A 165 7.33 6.65 -11.91
N SER A 166 6.58 7.11 -12.91
CA SER A 166 7.17 7.76 -14.08
C SER A 166 6.38 8.99 -14.51
N SER A 167 7.04 9.88 -15.26
CA SER A 167 6.44 11.06 -15.88
C SER A 167 5.47 10.73 -17.03
N ASN A 168 5.42 9.46 -17.45
CA ASN A 168 4.51 8.94 -18.48
C ASN A 168 3.14 8.52 -17.91
N GLY A 169 2.93 8.62 -16.60
CA GLY A 169 1.65 8.28 -15.95
C GLY A 169 1.32 6.79 -16.10
N SER A 170 0.08 6.49 -16.53
CA SER A 170 -0.44 5.11 -16.62
C SER A 170 0.32 4.20 -17.61
N ALA A 171 1.00 4.80 -18.59
CA ALA A 171 1.75 4.07 -19.61
C ALA A 171 3.20 3.74 -19.22
N GLY A 172 3.68 4.21 -18.06
CA GLY A 172 5.05 3.97 -17.62
C GLY A 172 5.18 2.94 -16.52
N THR A 173 6.32 2.95 -15.83
CA THR A 173 6.65 1.98 -14.78
C THR A 173 5.71 2.12 -13.58
N LYS A 174 5.23 0.98 -13.08
CA LYS A 174 4.37 0.90 -11.90
C LYS A 174 4.93 -0.08 -10.88
N ILE A 175 4.66 0.19 -9.61
CA ILE A 175 4.90 -0.73 -8.51
C ILE A 175 3.54 -1.14 -7.98
N SER A 176 3.30 -2.44 -7.94
CA SER A 176 2.13 -2.99 -7.28
C SER A 176 2.51 -3.33 -5.84
N ILE A 177 1.72 -2.87 -4.87
CA ILE A 177 1.79 -3.27 -3.47
C ILE A 177 0.60 -4.17 -3.15
N HIS A 178 0.78 -5.14 -2.27
CA HIS A 178 -0.31 -6.03 -1.87
C HIS A 178 -1.14 -5.38 -0.76
N ARG A 179 -2.47 -5.43 -0.88
CA ARG A 179 -3.34 -5.31 0.28
C ARG A 179 -3.31 -6.65 1.00
N SER A 180 -2.86 -6.64 2.25
CA SER A 180 -2.70 -7.86 3.04
C SER A 180 -4.04 -8.58 3.19
N SER A 181 -4.08 -9.89 2.89
CA SER A 181 -5.27 -10.74 3.01
C SER A 181 -5.41 -11.30 4.43
N LEU A 182 -5.41 -10.41 5.43
CA LEU A 182 -5.43 -10.74 6.86
C LEU A 182 -6.58 -11.70 7.23
N LEU A 183 -7.79 -11.45 6.74
CA LEU A 183 -8.95 -12.29 7.03
C LEU A 183 -8.79 -13.72 6.50
N SER A 184 -8.28 -13.90 5.28
CA SER A 184 -8.00 -15.24 4.74
C SER A 184 -6.82 -15.90 5.45
N ALA A 185 -5.82 -15.11 5.88
CA ALA A 185 -4.68 -15.63 6.63
C ALA A 185 -5.05 -16.13 8.03
N LEU A 186 -6.13 -15.59 8.60
CA LEU A 186 -6.72 -16.02 9.87
C LEU A 186 -7.80 -17.10 9.72
N THR A 187 -8.15 -17.45 8.48
CA THR A 187 -9.01 -18.59 8.17
C THR A 187 -8.14 -19.81 7.87
N ILE A 188 -8.12 -20.75 8.81
CA ILE A 188 -7.29 -21.95 8.73
C ILE A 188 -8.20 -23.15 8.51
N ASN A 189 -7.91 -23.90 7.44
CA ASN A 189 -8.55 -25.20 7.24
C ASN A 189 -7.90 -26.25 8.18
N THR A 190 -8.71 -26.87 9.02
CA THR A 190 -8.21 -27.82 10.03
C THR A 190 -8.24 -29.28 9.59
N ALA A 191 -8.39 -29.55 8.28
CA ALA A 191 -8.33 -30.89 7.69
C ALA A 191 -6.91 -31.50 7.71
N LEU A 192 -6.28 -31.63 8.86
CA LEU A 192 -5.08 -32.46 9.02
C LEU A 192 -5.27 -33.43 10.19
N ALA A 193 -5.46 -34.69 9.82
CA ALA A 193 -5.17 -35.82 10.70
C ALA A 193 -3.64 -35.88 10.91
N GLY A 194 -3.21 -35.74 12.16
CA GLY A 194 -1.82 -35.98 12.57
C GLY A 194 -0.92 -34.74 12.53
N THR A 195 -0.07 -34.66 13.54
CA THR A 195 1.06 -33.74 13.74
C THR A 195 1.75 -33.33 12.44
N ASN A 196 1.33 -32.20 11.86
CA ASN A 196 2.14 -31.24 11.10
C ASN A 196 1.20 -30.14 10.58
N ALA A 197 0.93 -29.10 11.37
CA ALA A 197 0.17 -27.92 10.96
C ALA A 197 0.80 -27.11 9.79
N GLY A 198 1.78 -27.67 9.08
CA GLY A 198 2.41 -27.08 7.91
C GLY A 198 1.78 -27.62 6.63
N ASN A 199 1.24 -26.72 5.81
CA ASN A 199 0.69 -26.94 4.48
C ASN A 199 -0.83 -27.22 4.42
N VAL A 200 -1.58 -26.38 5.11
CA VAL A 200 -3.01 -26.22 4.94
C VAL A 200 -3.27 -25.47 3.63
N THR A 201 -3.97 -26.09 2.67
CA THR A 201 -4.54 -25.39 1.52
C THR A 201 -5.42 -24.26 2.03
N GLN A 202 -5.00 -23.01 1.86
CA GLN A 202 -5.64 -21.89 2.54
C GLN A 202 -6.94 -21.53 1.84
N ALA A 203 -8.01 -21.46 2.60
CA ALA A 203 -9.32 -21.10 2.10
C ALA A 203 -9.45 -19.58 1.98
N GLY A 204 -10.23 -19.13 1.00
CA GLY A 204 -10.67 -17.75 0.94
C GLY A 204 -11.59 -17.43 2.12
N PHE A 205 -11.57 -16.18 2.60
CA PHE A 205 -12.51 -15.76 3.64
C PHE A 205 -13.92 -15.64 3.05
N THR A 206 -14.79 -16.60 3.35
CA THR A 206 -16.16 -16.68 2.79
C THR A 206 -17.22 -16.08 3.71
N GLY A 207 -16.92 -15.91 5.00
CA GLY A 207 -17.85 -15.33 5.98
C GLY A 207 -17.19 -15.06 7.33
N ALA A 208 -17.70 -14.04 8.04
CA ALA A 208 -17.25 -13.64 9.36
C ALA A 208 -17.99 -14.39 10.48
N ASN A 209 -18.27 -15.68 10.28
CA ASN A 209 -18.96 -16.54 11.23
C ASN A 209 -18.50 -18.01 11.10
N ASN A 210 -18.41 -18.72 12.21
CA ASN A 210 -18.08 -20.15 12.26
C ASN A 210 -19.32 -21.04 12.43
N SER A 211 -20.51 -20.57 12.03
CA SER A 211 -21.79 -21.25 12.30
C SER A 211 -21.91 -22.68 11.71
N GLY A 212 -21.04 -23.05 10.76
CA GLY A 212 -20.95 -24.40 10.19
C GLY A 212 -19.74 -25.24 10.66
N ALA A 213 -18.83 -24.66 11.45
CA ALA A 213 -17.58 -25.26 11.91
C ALA A 213 -17.50 -25.19 13.43
N THR A 214 -18.27 -26.03 14.11
CA THR A 214 -18.39 -26.04 15.58
C THR A 214 -17.21 -26.70 16.29
N ASN A 215 -16.19 -27.18 15.57
CA ASN A 215 -14.99 -27.76 16.16
C ASN A 215 -13.85 -27.73 15.13
N ALA A 216 -12.70 -27.13 15.46
CA ALA A 216 -11.49 -27.16 14.63
C ALA A 216 -10.77 -28.54 14.73
N THR A 217 -11.56 -29.62 14.71
CA THR A 217 -11.13 -31.02 14.81
C THR A 217 -11.71 -31.89 13.69
N THR A 218 -12.66 -31.37 12.91
CA THR A 218 -13.18 -31.97 11.68
C THR A 218 -12.91 -31.04 10.51
N SER A 219 -12.65 -31.57 9.30
CA SER A 219 -12.28 -30.85 8.05
C SER A 219 -13.19 -29.66 7.70
N ALA A 220 -13.04 -28.55 8.41
CA ALA A 220 -13.77 -27.31 8.19
C ALA A 220 -12.82 -26.12 8.29
N ASP A 221 -13.14 -25.08 7.51
CA ASP A 221 -12.47 -23.79 7.56
C ASP A 221 -12.90 -23.07 8.83
N VAL A 222 -11.93 -22.64 9.63
CA VAL A 222 -12.15 -21.97 10.91
C VAL A 222 -11.50 -20.60 10.86
N THR A 223 -12.26 -19.55 11.16
CA THR A 223 -11.77 -18.17 11.17
C THR A 223 -11.71 -17.58 12.58
N PHE A 224 -10.58 -16.94 12.90
CA PHE A 224 -10.41 -16.18 14.14
C PHE A 224 -11.07 -14.79 14.10
N ALA A 225 -11.52 -14.32 12.94
CA ALA A 225 -12.14 -13.01 12.80
C ALA A 225 -13.66 -13.19 12.63
N SER A 226 -14.43 -12.81 13.66
CA SER A 226 -15.89 -12.88 13.65
C SER A 226 -16.51 -11.49 13.70
N ALA A 227 -17.55 -11.25 12.90
CA ALA A 227 -18.28 -9.97 12.92
C ALA A 227 -19.35 -9.91 14.03
N THR A 228 -19.79 -11.07 14.51
CA THR A 228 -20.86 -11.21 15.49
C THR A 228 -20.43 -12.12 16.65
N THR A 229 -21.07 -11.96 17.81
CA THR A 229 -20.90 -12.86 18.97
C THR A 229 -21.54 -14.24 18.74
N THR A 230 -22.43 -14.35 17.75
CA THR A 230 -23.01 -15.61 17.31
C THR A 230 -22.09 -16.29 16.28
N GLY A 231 -21.76 -17.56 16.51
CA GLY A 231 -20.84 -18.32 15.64
C GLY A 231 -19.35 -18.00 15.88
N VAL A 232 -18.99 -17.53 17.08
CA VAL A 232 -17.59 -17.40 17.51
C VAL A 232 -17.02 -18.74 17.93
N LEU A 233 -15.69 -18.85 17.85
CA LEU A 233 -14.99 -19.98 18.42
C LEU A 233 -14.91 -19.83 19.93
N THR A 234 -14.94 -20.95 20.63
CA THR A 234 -14.62 -21.06 22.05
C THR A 234 -13.24 -21.68 22.20
N LEU A 235 -12.62 -21.48 23.36
CA LEU A 235 -11.27 -21.97 23.65
C LEU A 235 -11.17 -23.49 23.46
N ASN A 236 -12.23 -24.26 23.73
CA ASN A 236 -12.21 -25.71 23.57
C ASN A 236 -12.19 -26.18 22.10
N GLN A 237 -12.64 -25.34 21.18
CA GLN A 237 -12.77 -25.67 19.77
C GLN A 237 -11.48 -25.45 18.98
N VAL A 238 -10.45 -24.81 19.55
CA VAL A 238 -9.19 -24.48 18.87
C VAL A 238 -7.99 -25.11 19.58
N SER A 239 -7.03 -25.63 18.82
CA SER A 239 -5.78 -26.18 19.35
C SER A 239 -4.64 -25.16 19.33
N MET A 240 -3.61 -25.35 20.17
CA MET A 240 -2.44 -24.46 20.20
C MET A 240 -1.71 -24.37 18.86
N GLY A 241 -1.64 -25.47 18.11
CA GLY A 241 -1.02 -25.49 16.78
C GLY A 241 -1.72 -24.57 15.75
N VAL A 242 -3.03 -24.34 15.90
CA VAL A 242 -3.78 -23.41 15.03
C VAL A 242 -3.43 -21.95 15.36
N PHE A 243 -3.17 -21.61 16.63
CA PHE A 243 -2.67 -20.28 17.01
C PHE A 243 -1.25 -20.03 16.51
N GLU A 244 -0.36 -21.02 16.63
CA GLU A 244 1.00 -20.93 16.08
C GLU A 244 0.98 -20.71 14.57
N GLN A 245 0.10 -21.43 13.86
CA GLN A 245 -0.08 -21.25 12.43
C GLN A 245 -0.64 -19.87 12.07
N ALA A 246 -1.63 -19.37 12.81
CA ALA A 246 -2.16 -18.02 12.62
C ALA A 246 -1.08 -16.95 12.83
N LEU A 247 -0.24 -17.09 13.86
CA LEU A 247 0.88 -16.18 14.11
C LEU A 247 1.92 -16.25 12.99
N SER A 248 2.24 -17.44 12.50
CA SER A 248 3.11 -17.67 11.34
C SER A 248 2.57 -17.01 10.07
N ASN A 249 1.26 -17.11 9.83
CA ASN A 249 0.57 -16.47 8.71
C ASN A 249 0.66 -14.93 8.79
N VAL A 250 0.44 -14.35 9.97
CA VAL A 250 0.62 -12.90 10.20
C VAL A 250 2.07 -12.49 9.96
N ALA A 251 3.05 -13.26 10.46
CA ALA A 251 4.46 -12.98 10.23
C ALA A 251 4.83 -13.00 8.74
N PHE A 252 4.28 -13.94 7.96
CA PHE A 252 4.46 -13.98 6.52
C PHE A 252 3.87 -12.74 5.83
N LEU A 253 2.67 -12.30 6.21
CA LEU A 253 2.07 -11.08 5.66
C LEU A 253 2.94 -9.85 5.92
N ARG A 254 3.54 -9.75 7.12
CA ARG A 254 4.51 -8.69 7.45
C ARG A 254 5.77 -8.78 6.60
N ALA A 255 6.30 -9.99 6.37
CA ALA A 255 7.44 -10.19 5.47
C ALA A 255 7.12 -9.76 4.02
N GLN A 256 5.91 -10.05 3.52
CA GLN A 256 5.45 -9.57 2.21
C GLN A 256 5.34 -8.03 2.15
N GLY A 257 4.84 -7.41 3.23
CA GLY A 257 4.83 -5.96 3.40
C GLY A 257 6.24 -5.36 3.36
N GLY A 258 7.19 -5.95 4.10
CA GLY A 258 8.59 -5.55 4.11
C GLY A 258 9.25 -5.61 2.73
N GLY A 259 9.00 -6.68 1.96
CA GLY A 259 9.46 -6.76 0.57
C GLY A 259 8.86 -5.67 -0.33
N SER A 260 7.59 -5.32 -0.12
CA SER A 260 6.93 -4.22 -0.84
C SER A 260 7.52 -2.86 -0.46
N MET A 261 7.85 -2.65 0.82
CA MET A 261 8.51 -1.44 1.32
C MET A 261 9.90 -1.27 0.71
N SER A 262 10.72 -2.33 0.63
CA SER A 262 12.04 -2.26 -0.03
C SER A 262 11.93 -1.88 -1.51
N ARG A 263 10.91 -2.40 -2.24
CA ARG A 263 10.68 -1.99 -3.64
C ARG A 263 10.27 -0.53 -3.76
N LEU A 264 9.41 -0.04 -2.85
CA LEU A 264 8.99 1.36 -2.85
C LEU A 264 10.17 2.29 -2.53
N SER A 265 11.00 1.94 -1.53
CA SER A 265 12.20 2.71 -1.17
C SER A 265 13.17 2.80 -2.34
N PHE A 266 13.51 1.67 -2.97
CA PHE A 266 14.41 1.68 -4.14
C PHE A 266 13.88 2.56 -5.27
N SER A 267 12.56 2.55 -5.45
CA SER A 267 11.94 3.34 -6.51
C SER A 267 11.87 4.82 -6.16
N ALA A 268 11.66 5.16 -4.88
CA ALA A 268 11.75 6.53 -4.38
C ALA A 268 13.15 7.11 -4.57
N ASP A 269 14.20 6.30 -4.42
CA ASP A 269 15.59 6.72 -4.64
C ASP A 269 15.92 6.89 -6.13
N SER A 270 15.22 6.17 -7.01
CA SER A 270 15.40 6.26 -8.47
C SER A 270 14.65 7.43 -9.15
N LEU A 271 13.78 8.12 -8.41
CA LEU A 271 12.90 9.22 -8.83
C LEU A 271 13.51 10.59 -8.52
#